data_AF-A0A455UIU1-F1
#
_entry.id   AF-A0A455UIU1-F1
#
_cell.length_a   1.000
_cell.length_b   1.000
_cell.length_c   1.000
_cell.angle_alpha   90.00
_cell.angle_beta   90.00
_cell.angle_gamma   90.00
#
_symmetry.space_group_name_H-M   'P 1'
#
loop_
_entity.id
_entity.type
_entity.pdbx_description
1 polymer ?
#
loop_
_entity_poly.entity_id
_entity_poly.type
_entity_poly.pdbx_seq_one_letter_code
_entity_poly.pdbx_strand_id
1 'polypeptide(L)'
;MQHLATGDQRSVRPRGAHDKVRHEDLINERGLEHLIHSHAEQLDADEDYWFRLRGHNLNPLVDAASSLLGMVVRVRQLDSAGDIERLYRQVVDEIAAIEIELTEQGYDRATLLAYRYVLCSFIDEAVMGMPWGGRVSGLSTRC
;
A
#
# COMPACT_ATOMS: atom_id res chain seq x y z
N MET A 1 37.32 30.75 55.81
CA MET A 1 37.66 30.61 54.39
C MET A 1 36.65 31.45 53.64
N GLN A 2 37.00 32.66 53.17
CA GLN A 2 37.39 32.93 51.77
C GLN A 2 36.31 32.42 50.79
N HIS A 3 35.65 33.21 49.94
CA HIS A 3 36.08 34.41 49.20
C HIS A 3 34.86 35.22 48.69
N LEU A 4 35.14 36.45 48.27
CA LEU A 4 34.25 37.52 47.82
C LEU A 4 33.50 37.28 46.49
N ALA A 5 32.32 37.91 46.42
CA ALA A 5 31.71 38.73 45.36
C ALA A 5 32.22 38.65 43.91
N THR A 6 31.28 38.53 42.97
CA THR A 6 31.17 39.21 41.65
C THR A 6 30.09 38.47 40.87
N GLY A 7 29.09 39.04 40.21
CA GLY A 7 28.71 40.40 39.89
C GLY A 7 27.56 40.22 38.89
N ASP A 8 26.45 40.92 39.14
CA ASP A 8 25.39 41.12 38.16
C ASP A 8 25.99 41.76 36.90
N GLN A 9 25.85 41.09 35.76
CA GLN A 9 26.14 41.68 34.46
C GLN A 9 25.31 40.97 33.39
N ARG A 10 24.04 41.34 33.38
CA ARG A 10 23.14 41.30 32.25
C ARG A 10 23.78 42.04 31.06
N SER A 11 24.57 41.35 30.25
CA SER A 11 25.16 41.90 29.03
C SER A 11 24.11 41.89 27.91
N VAL A 12 23.33 42.97 27.86
CA VAL A 12 22.48 43.29 26.71
C VAL A 12 23.41 43.68 25.55
N ARG A 13 23.53 42.81 24.54
CA ARG A 13 24.14 43.18 23.26
C ARG A 13 23.05 43.68 22.31
N PRO A 14 23.17 44.89 21.73
CA PRO A 14 22.22 45.36 20.74
C PRO A 14 22.54 44.68 19.40
N ARG A 15 21.56 44.00 18.80
CA ARG A 15 21.60 43.64 17.38
C ARG A 15 20.38 44.23 16.72
N GLY A 16 20.66 44.95 15.63
CA GLY A 16 19.78 45.93 15.02
C GLY A 16 18.50 45.36 14.42
N ALA A 17 17.59 46.30 14.23
CA ALA A 17 16.32 46.18 13.54
C ALA A 17 16.49 45.54 12.15
N HIS A 18 15.98 44.33 12.02
CA HIS A 18 15.10 43.85 10.96
C HIS A 18 14.87 42.37 11.29
N ASP A 19 13.99 42.13 12.26
CA ASP A 19 13.54 40.78 12.56
C ASP A 19 12.71 40.31 11.37
N LYS A 20 13.35 39.62 10.43
CA LYS A 20 12.67 39.01 9.31
C LYS A 20 11.88 37.86 9.90
N VAL A 21 10.61 38.13 10.19
CA VAL A 21 9.62 37.13 10.58
C VAL A 21 9.80 35.94 9.64
N ARG A 22 10.23 34.79 10.19
CA ARG A 22 10.37 33.58 9.38
C ARG A 22 8.96 33.11 9.06
N HIS A 23 8.75 32.59 7.85
CA HIS A 23 7.41 32.18 7.41
C HIS A 23 6.73 31.21 8.40
N GLU A 24 7.53 30.37 9.05
CA GLU A 24 7.12 29.44 10.12
C GLU A 24 6.54 30.11 11.37
N ASP A 25 6.95 31.34 11.71
CA ASP A 25 6.48 32.07 12.90
C ASP A 25 5.07 32.68 12.69
N LEU A 26 4.57 32.69 11.45
CA LEU A 26 3.24 33.17 11.08
C LEU A 26 2.21 32.03 10.97
N ILE A 27 2.64 30.78 11.11
CA ILE A 27 1.75 29.61 11.07
C ILE A 27 1.05 29.51 12.42
N ASN A 28 -0.14 30.11 12.51
CA ASN A 28 -1.03 30.00 13.67
C ASN A 28 -1.85 28.71 13.60
N GLU A 29 -2.38 28.22 14.73
CA GLU A 29 -3.21 27.00 14.82
C GLU A 29 -4.39 27.01 13.81
N ARG A 30 -5.04 28.17 13.63
CA ARG A 30 -6.11 28.34 12.63
C ARG A 30 -5.63 28.27 11.18
N GLY A 31 -4.40 28.70 10.92
CA GLY A 31 -3.77 28.61 9.60
C GLY A 31 -3.27 27.19 9.31
N LEU A 32 -2.82 26.48 10.34
CA LEU A 32 -2.46 25.06 10.29
C LEU A 32 -3.68 24.18 10.00
N GLU A 33 -4.82 24.43 10.65
CA GLU A 33 -6.08 23.75 10.33
C GLU A 33 -6.48 23.95 8.86
N HIS A 34 -6.28 25.15 8.31
CA HIS A 34 -6.61 25.45 6.91
C HIS A 34 -5.67 24.78 5.88
N LEU A 35 -4.42 24.50 6.26
CA LEU A 35 -3.45 23.73 5.44
C LEU A 35 -3.73 22.22 5.48
N ILE A 36 -4.22 21.72 6.61
CA ILE A 36 -4.61 20.31 6.78
C ILE A 36 -5.91 20.03 6.02
N HIS A 37 -6.85 20.97 6.01
CA HIS A 37 -8.15 20.78 5.34
C HIS A 37 -8.13 20.94 3.82
N SER A 38 -7.28 21.79 3.24
CA SER A 38 -7.32 22.06 1.79
C SER A 38 -6.81 20.92 0.91
N HIS A 39 -6.00 20.00 1.45
CA HIS A 39 -5.47 18.86 0.71
C HIS A 39 -6.14 17.53 1.08
N ALA A 40 -6.86 17.47 2.20
CA ALA A 40 -7.53 16.24 2.63
C ALA A 40 -8.82 15.97 1.85
N GLU A 41 -9.58 17.01 1.48
CA GLU A 41 -10.84 16.86 0.73
C GLU A 41 -10.63 16.59 -0.77
N GLN A 42 -9.42 16.84 -1.28
CA GLN A 42 -9.09 16.67 -2.70
C GLN A 42 -8.36 15.36 -3.04
N LEU A 43 -8.03 14.52 -2.05
CA LEU A 43 -7.39 13.21 -2.29
C LEU A 43 -8.30 12.26 -3.06
N ASP A 44 -9.62 12.36 -2.87
CA ASP A 44 -10.61 11.54 -3.57
C ASP A 44 -10.89 12.03 -5.00
N ALA A 45 -10.50 13.27 -5.34
CA ALA A 45 -10.79 13.90 -6.64
C ALA A 45 -9.66 13.72 -7.66
N ASP A 46 -8.53 13.18 -7.23
CA ASP A 46 -7.36 12.97 -8.04
C ASP A 46 -7.31 11.47 -8.43
N GLU A 47 -7.90 11.15 -9.59
CA GLU A 47 -8.01 9.80 -10.15
C GLU A 47 -6.65 9.07 -10.25
N ASP A 48 -5.55 9.83 -10.26
CA ASP A 48 -4.16 9.35 -10.32
C ASP A 48 -3.60 8.92 -8.94
N TYR A 49 -4.26 9.30 -7.83
CA TYR A 49 -3.86 8.92 -6.47
C TYR A 49 -4.80 7.89 -5.83
N TRP A 50 -5.85 7.47 -6.53
CA TRP A 50 -6.52 6.23 -6.18
C TRP A 50 -5.52 5.09 -6.40
N PHE A 51 -5.27 4.26 -5.39
CA PHE A 51 -4.45 3.04 -5.52
C PHE A 51 -5.11 2.07 -6.52
N ARG A 52 -4.98 2.37 -7.81
CA ARG A 52 -5.51 1.55 -8.90
C ARG A 52 -4.47 0.46 -9.14
N LEU A 53 -4.71 -0.70 -8.54
CA LEU A 53 -3.82 -1.86 -8.67
C LEU A 53 -3.72 -2.38 -10.12
N ARG A 54 -4.55 -1.89 -11.06
CA ARG A 54 -4.63 -2.30 -12.48
C ARG A 54 -4.59 -1.11 -13.44
N GLY A 55 -4.23 -1.33 -14.69
CA GLY A 55 -4.27 -0.36 -15.79
C GLY A 55 -2.95 0.33 -16.11
N HIS A 56 -1.85 -0.06 -15.46
CA HIS A 56 -0.53 0.57 -15.65
C HIS A 56 0.58 -0.43 -16.02
N ASN A 57 0.32 -1.73 -16.04
CA ASN A 57 1.33 -2.69 -16.47
C ASN A 57 1.39 -2.80 -18.00
N LEU A 58 2.60 -2.82 -18.55
CA LEU A 58 2.82 -3.03 -19.99
C LEU A 58 2.42 -4.44 -20.44
N ASN A 59 2.38 -5.41 -19.53
CA ASN A 59 1.99 -6.79 -19.80
C ASN A 59 0.55 -7.04 -19.30
N PRO A 60 -0.44 -7.24 -20.19
CA PRO A 60 -1.83 -7.41 -19.79
C PRO A 60 -2.08 -8.62 -18.88
N LEU A 61 -1.29 -9.69 -19.01
CA LEU A 61 -1.38 -10.85 -18.11
C LEU A 61 -1.00 -10.46 -16.67
N VAL A 62 0.04 -9.65 -16.53
CA VAL A 62 0.49 -9.18 -15.21
C VAL A 62 -0.49 -8.15 -14.66
N ASP A 63 -0.98 -7.25 -15.51
CA ASP A 63 -1.98 -6.25 -15.13
C ASP A 63 -3.23 -6.91 -14.53
N ALA A 64 -3.79 -7.89 -15.25
CA ALA A 64 -4.95 -8.65 -14.80
C ALA A 64 -4.64 -9.42 -13.49
N ALA A 65 -3.43 -9.96 -13.30
CA ALA A 65 -3.04 -10.66 -12.07
C ALA A 65 -2.83 -9.76 -10.85
N SER A 66 -2.70 -8.44 -11.01
CA SER A 66 -2.12 -7.55 -9.98
C SER A 66 -2.77 -7.66 -8.61
N SER A 67 -4.11 -7.79 -8.56
CA SER A 67 -4.88 -8.02 -7.33
C SER A 67 -4.45 -9.29 -6.59
N LEU A 68 -4.32 -10.41 -7.31
CA LEU A 68 -3.91 -11.69 -6.76
C LEU A 68 -2.43 -11.69 -6.34
N LEU A 69 -1.56 -11.02 -7.10
CA LEU A 69 -0.16 -10.86 -6.74
C LEU A 69 0.00 -10.05 -5.44
N GLY A 70 -0.74 -8.96 -5.29
CA GLY A 70 -0.76 -8.18 -4.04
C GLY A 70 -1.30 -8.98 -2.85
N MET A 71 -2.34 -9.78 -3.07
CA MET A 71 -2.88 -10.68 -2.06
C MET A 71 -1.85 -11.72 -1.60
N VAL A 72 -1.06 -12.31 -2.51
CA VAL A 72 0.03 -13.23 -2.16
C VAL A 72 1.09 -12.56 -1.28
N VAL A 73 1.47 -11.32 -1.57
CA VAL A 73 2.40 -10.55 -0.71
C VAL A 73 1.83 -10.43 0.71
N ARG A 74 0.53 -10.16 0.84
CA ARG A 74 -0.12 -10.05 2.14
C ARG A 74 -0.19 -11.38 2.88
N VAL A 75 -0.58 -12.45 2.19
CA VAL A 75 -0.66 -13.82 2.75
C VAL A 75 0.66 -14.23 3.39
N ARG A 76 1.78 -13.94 2.73
CA ARG A 76 3.12 -14.25 3.21
C ARG A 76 3.54 -13.52 4.50
N GLN A 77 2.81 -12.49 4.88
CA GLN A 77 3.05 -11.68 6.08
C GLN A 77 2.07 -11.97 7.22
N LEU A 78 1.15 -12.93 7.05
CA LEU A 78 0.16 -13.27 8.07
C LEU A 78 0.72 -14.33 9.03
N ASP A 79 0.72 -14.02 10.32
CA ASP A 79 1.17 -14.93 11.37
C ASP A 79 0.16 -16.05 11.68
N SER A 80 -1.11 -15.87 11.31
CA SER A 80 -2.18 -16.84 11.56
C SER A 80 -3.13 -16.98 10.38
N ALA A 81 -3.68 -18.18 10.23
CA ALA A 81 -4.77 -18.44 9.31
C ALA A 81 -6.03 -17.67 9.73
N GLY A 82 -6.54 -16.81 8.83
CA GLY A 82 -7.89 -16.29 8.89
C GLY A 82 -8.91 -17.27 8.30
N ASP A 83 -9.98 -16.76 7.71
CA ASP A 83 -10.93 -17.56 6.92
C ASP A 83 -10.35 -17.90 5.55
N ILE A 84 -9.60 -19.02 5.51
CA ILE A 84 -8.93 -19.51 4.30
C ILE A 84 -9.96 -19.94 3.23
N GLU A 85 -11.12 -20.45 3.63
CA GLU A 85 -12.14 -20.88 2.67
C GLU A 85 -12.76 -19.67 1.95
N ARG A 86 -12.95 -18.56 2.66
CA ARG A 86 -13.30 -17.29 2.03
C ARG A 86 -12.21 -16.79 1.10
N LEU A 87 -10.94 -16.87 1.50
CA LEU A 87 -9.82 -16.48 0.65
C LEU A 87 -9.85 -17.27 -0.67
N TYR A 88 -10.02 -18.59 -0.63
CA TYR A 88 -10.06 -19.38 -1.86
C TYR A 88 -11.24 -19.06 -2.75
N ARG A 89 -12.44 -18.86 -2.20
CA ARG A 89 -13.59 -18.44 -2.99
C ARG A 89 -13.30 -17.12 -3.72
N GLN A 90 -12.72 -16.15 -3.02
CA GLN A 90 -12.32 -14.88 -3.62
C GLN A 90 -11.29 -15.08 -4.74
N VAL A 91 -10.32 -15.97 -4.56
CA VAL A 91 -9.33 -16.27 -5.60
C VAL A 91 -9.96 -16.94 -6.81
N VAL A 92 -10.83 -17.94 -6.62
CA VAL A 92 -11.52 -18.61 -7.73
C VAL A 92 -12.37 -17.63 -8.53
N ASP A 93 -13.14 -16.77 -7.85
CA ASP A 93 -13.97 -15.75 -8.48
C ASP A 93 -13.10 -14.76 -9.28
N GLU A 94 -11.98 -14.32 -8.71
CA GLU A 94 -11.06 -13.37 -9.36
C GLU A 94 -10.37 -13.99 -10.58
N ILE A 95 -9.98 -15.26 -10.51
CA ILE A 95 -9.39 -15.99 -11.63
C ILE A 95 -10.39 -16.14 -12.78
N ALA A 96 -11.65 -16.42 -12.46
CA ALA A 96 -12.71 -16.47 -13.47
C ALA A 96 -12.91 -15.10 -14.15
N ALA A 97 -12.88 -14.02 -13.37
CA ALA A 97 -12.95 -12.66 -13.92
C ALA A 97 -11.76 -12.34 -14.85
N ILE A 98 -10.54 -12.70 -14.45
CA ILE A 98 -9.33 -12.52 -15.27
C ILE A 98 -9.43 -13.33 -16.57
N GLU A 99 -9.94 -14.56 -16.53
CA GLU A 99 -10.10 -15.39 -17.73
C GLU A 99 -11.05 -14.73 -18.74
N ILE A 100 -12.17 -14.14 -18.27
CA ILE A 100 -13.10 -13.38 -19.12
C ILE A 100 -12.38 -12.16 -19.72
N GLU A 101 -11.72 -11.37 -18.89
CA GLU A 101 -11.00 -10.15 -19.31
C GLU A 101 -9.95 -10.46 -20.40
N LEU A 102 -9.11 -11.48 -20.19
CA LEU A 102 -8.08 -11.85 -21.16
C LEU A 102 -8.67 -12.52 -22.41
N THR A 103 -9.80 -13.21 -22.29
CA THR A 103 -10.54 -13.70 -23.47
C THR A 103 -11.01 -12.54 -24.35
N GLU A 104 -11.54 -11.47 -23.75
CA GLU A 104 -11.97 -10.26 -24.46
C GLU A 104 -10.80 -9.52 -25.14
N GLN A 105 -9.60 -9.64 -24.58
CA GLN A 105 -8.36 -9.11 -25.16
C GLN A 105 -7.77 -10.01 -26.28
N GLY A 106 -8.40 -11.16 -26.56
CA GLY A 106 -8.04 -12.03 -27.69
C GLY A 106 -7.00 -13.11 -27.38
N TYR A 107 -6.72 -13.41 -26.11
CA TYR A 107 -5.86 -14.54 -25.74
C TYR A 107 -6.55 -15.88 -26.06
N ASP A 108 -5.77 -16.83 -26.57
CA ASP A 108 -6.29 -18.16 -26.92
C ASP A 108 -6.47 -19.04 -25.68
N ARG A 109 -7.36 -20.04 -25.81
CA ARG A 109 -7.72 -20.93 -24.71
C ARG A 109 -6.53 -21.72 -24.14
N ALA A 110 -5.55 -22.11 -24.96
CA ALA A 110 -4.41 -22.87 -24.46
C ALA A 110 -3.51 -21.98 -23.58
N THR A 111 -3.30 -20.73 -24.00
CA THR A 111 -2.60 -19.72 -23.19
C THR A 111 -3.33 -19.42 -21.88
N LEU A 112 -4.65 -19.23 -21.91
CA LEU A 112 -5.44 -18.98 -20.70
C LEU A 112 -5.40 -20.14 -19.71
N LEU A 113 -5.49 -21.38 -20.20
CA LEU A 113 -5.37 -22.58 -19.37
C LEU A 113 -3.99 -22.68 -18.70
N ALA A 114 -2.93 -22.44 -19.45
CA ALA A 114 -1.56 -22.44 -18.92
C ALA A 114 -1.38 -21.33 -17.88
N TYR A 115 -1.84 -20.13 -18.19
CA TYR A 115 -1.80 -18.97 -17.30
C TYR A 115 -2.54 -19.23 -15.98
N ARG A 116 -3.77 -19.74 -16.05
CA ARG A 116 -4.58 -20.13 -14.89
C ARG A 116 -3.87 -21.16 -14.02
N TYR A 117 -3.30 -22.20 -14.64
CA TYR A 117 -2.57 -23.24 -13.92
C TYR A 117 -1.36 -22.68 -13.17
N VAL A 118 -0.56 -21.83 -13.82
CA VAL A 118 0.59 -21.18 -13.20
C VAL A 118 0.16 -20.29 -12.04
N LEU A 119 -0.90 -19.50 -12.21
CA LEU A 119 -1.38 -18.59 -11.17
C LEU A 119 -1.93 -19.34 -9.94
N CYS A 120 -2.75 -20.37 -10.14
CA CYS A 120 -3.26 -21.18 -9.02
C CYS A 120 -2.13 -21.93 -8.30
N SER A 121 -1.15 -22.46 -9.04
CA SER A 121 0.02 -23.14 -8.46
C SER A 121 0.87 -22.18 -7.63
N PHE A 122 1.10 -20.96 -8.12
CA PHE A 122 1.85 -19.92 -7.40
C PHE A 122 1.16 -19.50 -6.09
N ILE A 123 -0.15 -19.31 -6.13
CA ILE A 123 -0.94 -18.95 -4.93
C ILE A 123 -0.91 -20.10 -3.92
N ASP A 124 -1.04 -21.35 -4.38
CA ASP A 124 -0.92 -22.53 -3.53
C ASP A 124 0.42 -22.62 -2.81
N GLU A 125 1.51 -22.44 -3.54
CA GLU A 125 2.85 -22.46 -2.95
C GLU A 125 3.00 -21.34 -1.90
N ALA A 126 2.49 -20.14 -2.18
CA ALA A 126 2.52 -19.05 -1.23
C ALA A 126 1.75 -19.34 0.07
N VAL A 127 0.58 -19.99 -0.03
CA VAL A 127 -0.22 -20.39 1.14
C VAL A 127 0.46 -21.54 1.89
N MET A 128 0.88 -22.60 1.19
CA MET A 128 1.52 -23.78 1.78
C MET A 128 2.87 -23.45 2.44
N GLY A 129 3.56 -22.41 1.96
CA GLY A 129 4.78 -21.90 2.57
C GLY A 129 4.59 -21.25 3.95
N MET A 130 3.35 -21.01 4.38
CA MET A 130 3.06 -20.40 5.67
C MET A 130 2.94 -21.44 6.80
N PRO A 131 3.32 -21.11 8.05
CA PRO A 131 3.22 -22.02 9.20
C PRO A 131 1.81 -22.59 9.43
N TRP A 132 0.78 -21.85 9.02
CA TRP A 132 -0.63 -22.24 9.11
C TRP A 132 -1.18 -22.89 7.83
N GLY A 133 -0.41 -22.91 6.74
CA GLY A 133 -0.82 -23.38 5.41
C GLY A 133 -0.83 -24.89 5.23
N GLY A 134 -0.12 -25.64 6.07
CA GLY A 134 -0.02 -27.11 5.96
C GLY A 134 -1.31 -27.89 6.27
N ARG A 135 -2.37 -27.22 6.75
CA ARG A 135 -3.68 -27.85 7.04
C ARG A 135 -4.68 -27.74 5.88
N VAL A 136 -4.24 -27.21 4.75
CA VAL A 136 -5.12 -26.71 3.70
C VAL A 136 -4.86 -27.51 2.41
N SER A 137 -5.90 -28.14 1.86
CA SER A 137 -5.84 -28.81 0.56
C SER A 137 -5.88 -27.78 -0.58
N GLY A 138 -5.12 -28.02 -1.67
CA GLY A 138 -4.77 -27.01 -2.68
C GLY A 138 -5.93 -26.36 -3.47
N LEU A 139 -5.66 -25.16 -3.96
CA LEU A 139 -6.44 -24.36 -4.90
C LEU A 139 -6.29 -24.88 -6.33
N SER A 140 -5.14 -25.43 -6.72
CA SER A 140 -4.86 -25.94 -8.06
C SER A 140 -5.71 -27.14 -8.46
N THR A 141 -6.44 -27.76 -7.53
CA THR A 141 -7.45 -28.80 -7.81
C THR A 141 -8.87 -28.25 -7.88
N ARG A 142 -9.06 -26.98 -7.50
CA ARG A 142 -10.36 -26.27 -7.44
C ARG A 142 -10.46 -25.17 -8.50
N CYS A 143 -9.32 -24.63 -8.93
CA CYS A 143 -9.06 -24.21 -10.30
C CYS A 143 -8.93 -25.48 -11.18
#